data_AF-A0A2W2GC29-F1
#
_entry.id   AF-A0A2W2GC29-F1
#
_cell.length_a   1.000
_cell.length_b   1.000
_cell.length_c   1.000
_cell.angle_alpha   90.00
_cell.angle_beta   90.00
_cell.angle_gamma   90.00
#
_symmetry.space_group_name_H-M   'P 1'
#
loop_
_entity.id
_entity.type
_entity.pdbx_description
1 polymer ?
#
loop_
_entity_poly.entity_id
_entity_poly.type
_entity_poly.pdbx_seq_one_letter_code
_entity_poly.pdbx_strand_id
1 'polypeptide(L)' 'MVQWEHGEGRRNRACRRLLLGVDLTLTLTTERLRGLLTGRATADGIGHEGDLNALSRLTALLDAPAPAFPIVTPWGCGR' A
#
# COMPACT_ATOMS: atom_id res chain seq x y z
N MET A 1 22.76 19.88 40.53
CA MET A 1 23.95 19.55 39.72
C MET A 1 24.23 18.07 39.92
N VAL A 2 23.64 17.21 39.09
CA VAL A 2 24.07 15.81 38.93
C VAL A 2 23.92 15.49 37.45
N GLN A 3 25.02 15.05 36.86
CA GLN A 3 25.25 14.84 35.44
C GLN A 3 24.49 13.62 34.91
N TRP A 4 24.00 13.73 33.68
CA TRP A 4 23.42 12.63 32.92
C TRP A 4 24.52 11.94 32.11
N GLU A 5 24.66 10.63 32.26
CA GLU A 5 25.51 9.77 31.43
C GLU A 5 24.66 8.69 30.75
N HIS A 6 24.96 8.50 29.47
CA HIS A 6 24.50 7.49 28.50
C HIS A 6 23.59 6.35 28.98
N GLY A 7 22.44 6.22 28.31
CA GLY A 7 21.51 5.11 28.46
C GLY A 7 20.64 4.87 27.22
N GLU A 8 21.29 4.87 26.05
CA GLU A 8 20.75 4.57 24.71
C GLU A 8 20.29 3.09 24.62
N GLY A 9 19.24 2.71 25.35
CA GLY A 9 18.83 1.29 25.40
C GLY A 9 17.35 1.03 25.71
N ARG A 10 16.55 2.06 25.96
CA ARG A 10 15.14 1.92 26.35
C ARG A 10 14.14 2.48 25.35
N ARG A 11 14.59 3.00 24.21
CA ARG A 11 13.74 3.59 23.16
C ARG A 11 13.25 2.58 22.11
N ASN A 12 13.91 1.42 21.98
CA ASN A 12 13.61 0.46 20.91
C ASN A 12 12.39 -0.44 21.20
N ARG A 13 12.01 -0.64 22.48
CA ARG A 13 10.88 -1.52 22.83
C ARG A 13 9.50 -0.86 22.71
N ALA A 14 9.42 0.47 22.79
CA ALA A 14 8.16 1.20 22.68
C ALA A 14 7.72 1.43 21.22
N CYS A 15 8.66 1.60 20.27
CA CYS A 15 8.32 1.74 18.85
C CYS A 15 7.71 0.45 18.27
N ARG A 16 8.03 -0.70 18.86
CA ARG A 16 7.46 -2.01 18.53
C ARG A 16 5.99 -2.17 18.95
N ARG A 17 5.33 -1.17 19.57
CA ARG A 17 3.93 -1.28 20.04
C ARG A 17 2.91 -0.47 19.22
N LEU A 18 3.34 0.28 18.20
CA LEU A 18 2.47 0.83 17.16
C LEU A 18 2.23 -0.18 15.99
N LEU A 19 2.69 -1.43 16.17
CA LEU A 19 2.50 -2.60 15.32
C LEU A 19 1.06 -3.14 15.33
N LEU A 20 0.11 -2.48 14.69
CA LEU A 20 -1.03 -3.20 14.11
C LEU A 20 -0.51 -3.81 12.80
N GLY A 21 -0.62 -5.13 12.64
CA GLY A 21 -0.02 -5.90 11.54
C GLY A 21 -0.35 -5.34 10.16
N VAL A 22 0.53 -4.45 9.68
CA VAL A 22 0.50 -3.92 8.32
C VAL A 22 1.49 -4.74 7.51
N ASP A 23 0.97 -5.45 6.52
CA ASP A 23 1.78 -6.30 5.64
C ASP A 23 2.68 -5.47 4.70
N LEU A 24 2.30 -4.23 4.37
CA LEU A 24 3.06 -3.35 3.47
C LEU A 24 2.78 -1.85 3.73
N THR A 25 3.84 -1.08 3.91
CA THR A 25 3.86 0.39 3.92
C THR A 25 4.67 0.89 2.72
N LEU A 26 4.17 1.92 2.02
CA LEU A 26 4.84 2.54 0.87
C LEU A 26 5.02 4.04 1.09
N THR A 27 6.20 4.56 0.80
CA THR A 27 6.57 5.97 0.83
C THR A 27 6.96 6.40 -0.58
N LEU A 28 6.12 7.22 -1.22
CA LEU A 28 6.24 7.62 -2.62
C LEU A 28 5.47 8.91 -2.90
N THR A 29 5.69 9.51 -4.08
CA THR A 29 4.90 10.65 -4.56
C THR A 29 3.62 10.19 -5.25
N THR A 30 2.60 11.06 -5.30
CA THR A 30 1.32 10.76 -5.97
C THR A 30 1.50 10.35 -7.43
N GLU A 31 2.41 10.99 -8.16
CA GLU A 31 2.70 10.63 -9.55
C GLU A 31 3.28 9.21 -9.67
N ARG A 32 4.12 8.79 -8.71
CA ARG A 32 4.63 7.42 -8.64
C ARG A 32 3.54 6.41 -8.31
N LEU A 33 2.58 6.76 -7.44
CA LEU A 33 1.40 5.91 -7.17
C LEU A 33 0.60 5.65 -8.45
N ARG A 34 0.33 6.71 -9.22
CA ARG A 34 -0.40 6.59 -10.49
C ARG A 34 0.36 5.75 -11.50
N GLY A 35 1.69 5.91 -11.56
CA GLY A 35 2.57 5.06 -12.35
C GLY A 35 2.45 3.58 -11.97
N LEU A 36 2.47 3.27 -10.68
CA LEU A 36 2.30 1.90 -10.17
C LEU A 36 0.93 1.30 -10.56
N LEU A 37 -0.16 2.03 -10.32
CA LEU A 37 -1.53 1.53 -10.57
C LEU A 37 -1.85 1.35 -12.06
N THR A 38 -1.17 2.08 -12.94
CA THR A 38 -1.35 1.97 -14.40
C THR A 38 -0.41 0.94 -15.03
N GLY A 39 0.42 0.25 -14.22
CA GLY A 39 1.44 -0.69 -14.69
C GLY A 39 2.58 -0.01 -15.47
N ARG A 40 2.71 1.31 -15.40
CA ARG A 40 3.70 2.11 -16.15
C ARG A 40 4.98 2.38 -15.37
N ALA A 41 4.97 2.18 -14.05
CA ALA A 41 6.15 2.31 -13.20
C ALA A 41 6.43 1.01 -12.46
N THR A 42 7.71 0.65 -12.34
CA THR A 42 8.20 -0.39 -11.45
C THR A 42 8.36 0.18 -10.03
N ALA A 43 8.46 -0.69 -9.02
CA ALA A 43 8.69 -0.30 -7.63
C ALA A 43 10.09 0.31 -7.36
N ASP A 44 10.84 0.63 -8.41
CA ASP A 44 12.19 1.19 -8.32
C ASP A 44 12.15 2.64 -7.84
N GLY A 45 12.95 2.95 -6.82
CA GLY A 45 12.98 4.26 -6.17
C GLY A 45 11.80 4.56 -5.23
N ILE A 46 11.06 3.53 -4.80
CA ILE A 46 9.97 3.63 -3.82
C ILE A 46 10.44 3.11 -2.47
N GLY A 47 10.30 3.91 -1.41
CA GLY A 47 10.54 3.43 -0.06
C GLY A 47 9.45 2.45 0.34
N HIS A 48 9.81 1.26 0.80
CA HIS A 48 8.84 0.27 1.26
C HIS A 48 9.28 -0.42 2.55
N GLU A 49 8.31 -0.78 3.37
CA GLU A 49 8.49 -1.63 4.55
C GLU A 49 7.44 -2.75 4.49
N GLY A 50 7.86 -4.00 4.63
CA GLY A 50 6.97 -5.17 4.52
C GLY A 50 7.03 -5.91 3.17
N ASP A 51 6.02 -6.73 2.89
CA ASP A 51 5.93 -7.65 1.74
C ASP A 51 5.33 -6.96 0.50
N LEU A 52 6.16 -6.65 -0.49
CA LEU A 52 5.71 -6.08 -1.77
C LEU A 52 4.75 -7.01 -2.53
N ASN A 53 4.74 -8.33 -2.28
CA ASN A 53 3.77 -9.22 -2.90
C ASN A 53 2.33 -8.96 -2.41
N ALA A 54 2.14 -8.30 -1.25
CA ALA A 54 0.82 -7.88 -0.80
C ALA A 54 0.13 -6.97 -1.83
N LEU A 55 0.87 -6.05 -2.45
CA LEU A 55 0.35 -5.19 -3.51
C LEU A 55 -0.06 -6.00 -4.74
N SER A 56 0.77 -6.96 -5.18
CA SER A 56 0.45 -7.84 -6.30
C SER A 56 -0.81 -8.68 -6.05
N ARG A 57 -0.97 -9.21 -4.82
CA ARG A 57 -2.18 -9.95 -4.42
C ARG A 57 -3.42 -9.07 -4.48
N LEU A 58 -3.35 -7.82 -3.99
CA LEU A 58 -4.49 -6.89 -4.04
C LEU A 58 -4.87 -6.53 -5.48
N THR A 59 -3.88 -6.25 -6.34
CA THR A 59 -4.15 -5.92 -7.74
C THR A 59 -4.71 -7.10 -8.53
N ALA A 60 -4.39 -8.34 -8.13
CA ALA A 60 -4.93 -9.54 -8.76
C ALA A 60 -6.43 -9.76 -8.49
N LEU A 61 -7.00 -9.07 -7.48
CA LEU A 61 -8.44 -9.10 -7.17
C LEU A 61 -9.24 -8.07 -7.97
N LEU A 62 -8.57 -7.19 -8.73
CA LEU A 62 -9.24 -6.15 -9.50
C LEU A 62 -9.63 -6.69 -10.87
N ASP A 63 -10.92 -6.62 -11.18
CA ASP A 63 -11.42 -6.91 -12.53
C ASP A 63 -11.15 -5.74 -13.48
N ALA A 64 -11.06 -6.07 -14.78
CA ALA A 64 -11.02 -5.05 -15.82
C ALA A 64 -12.34 -4.26 -15.83
N PRO A 65 -12.29 -2.92 -15.98
CA PRO A 65 -13.51 -2.14 -16.13
C PRO A 65 -14.25 -2.60 -17.40
N ALA A 66 -15.58 -2.64 -17.33
CA ALA A 66 -16.44 -2.91 -18.48
C ALA A 66 -16.92 -1.58 -19.09
N PRO A 67 -16.21 -0.98 -20.07
CA PRO A 67 -16.57 0.35 -20.59
C PRO A 67 -17.85 0.33 -21.44
N ALA A 68 -18.19 -0.80 -22.08
CA ALA A 68 -19.41 -0.98 -22.86
C ALA A 68 -20.62 -1.32 -21.97
N PHE A 69 -20.63 -0.74 -20.78
CA PHE A 69 -21.63 -0.96 -19.77
C PHE A 69 -23.03 -0.54 -20.26
N PRO A 70 -24.07 -1.40 -20.30
CA PRO A 70 -25.39 -0.98 -20.74
C PRO A 70 -26.02 -0.01 -19.73
N ILE A 71 -26.06 1.27 -20.10
CA ILE A 71 -26.52 2.35 -19.21
C ILE A 71 -28.06 2.40 -19.13
N VAL A 72 -28.75 2.22 -20.26
CA VAL A 72 -30.20 2.46 -20.39
C VAL A 72 -31.03 1.17 -20.44
N THR A 73 -30.40 0.02 -20.25
CA THR A 73 -31.10 -1.28 -20.23
C THR A 73 -30.92 -1.89 -18.84
N PRO A 74 -32.01 -2.16 -18.08
CA PRO A 74 -31.87 -2.84 -16.81
C PRO A 74 -31.21 -4.20 -17.04
N TRP A 75 -30.22 -4.50 -16.21
CA TRP A 75 -29.55 -5.78 -16.20
C TRP A 75 -30.54 -6.89 -15.89
N GLY A 76 -30.82 -7.74 -16.88
CA GLY A 76 -31.57 -8.97 -16.67
C GLY A 76 -32.87 -9.13 -17.47
N CYS A 77 -33.32 -8.14 -18.25
CA CYS A 77 -34.53 -8.30 -19.09
C CYS A 77 -34.25 -9.01 -20.42
N GLY A 78 -33.59 -10.17 -20.37
CA GLY A 78 -33.20 -10.95 -21.56
C GLY A 78 -33.13 -12.46 -21.31
N ARG A 79 -33.84 -12.96 -20.30
CA ARG A 79 -34.18 -14.38 -20.14
C ARG A 79 -35.62 -14.52 -19.69
#